data_AF-A0A945YE85-F1
#
_entry.id   AF-A0A945YE85-F1
#
_cell.length_a   1.000
_cell.length_b   1.000
_cell.length_c   1.000
_cell.angle_alpha   90.00
_cell.angle_beta   90.00
_cell.angle_gamma   90.00
#
_symmetry.space_group_name_H-M   'P 1'
#
loop_
_entity.id
_entity.type
_entity.pdbx_description
1 polymer ?
#
loop_
_entity_poly.entity_id
_entity_poly.type
_entity_poly.pdbx_seq_one_letter_code
_entity_poly.pdbx_strand_id
1 'polypeptide(L)'
;MKSRFALSTLIGITVALAVAGAVFYRYETKPESSPVSRGAKLAHAAGCIACHGNSIDDPRANFRLRDEAWTDESIAPIWEEEHSAKSLITWITHGVPERKRESHQEFLLQMPAYGDDGHMTAAEIEDVAAWALAVGMKGFQGYDTIEEDMPDLEVADIAELEEAELITLGDRLSRQSGCYQCHGELGQGGAENFASFRGYIPGFQGGDFRKLTDDANPAEIRHWIEHGRGVAIESGILGGMAKKYFEEQAIPMPAYEGVLSDGEIELLVAYLKWINKKGPLDMAAIETIGETIYDNL
;
A
#
# COMPACT_ATOMS: atom_id res chain seq x y z
N MET A 1 27.35 -37.36 -40.72
CA MET A 1 26.34 -36.28 -40.89
C MET A 1 25.14 -36.41 -39.96
N LYS A 2 24.53 -37.59 -39.75
CA LYS A 2 23.34 -37.75 -38.89
C LYS A 2 23.53 -37.36 -37.40
N SER A 3 24.70 -37.59 -36.79
CA SER A 3 24.90 -37.26 -35.36
C SER A 3 25.08 -35.75 -35.08
N ARG A 4 25.58 -34.98 -36.05
CA ARG A 4 25.71 -33.52 -35.90
C ARG A 4 24.36 -32.83 -35.92
N PHE A 5 23.42 -33.33 -36.72
CA PHE A 5 22.06 -32.79 -36.80
C PHE A 5 21.29 -33.05 -35.50
N ALA A 6 21.39 -34.27 -34.94
CA ALA A 6 20.76 -34.61 -33.66
C ALA A 6 21.30 -33.78 -32.49
N LEU A 7 22.61 -33.50 -32.45
CA LEU A 7 23.21 -32.67 -31.42
C LEU A 7 22.76 -31.20 -31.50
N SER A 8 22.70 -30.62 -32.71
CA SER A 8 22.18 -29.27 -32.92
C SER A 8 20.72 -29.12 -32.51
N THR A 9 19.88 -30.12 -32.80
CA THR A 9 18.47 -30.13 -32.39
C THR A 9 18.33 -30.22 -30.87
N LEU A 10 19.10 -31.09 -30.21
CA LEU A 10 19.06 -31.24 -28.76
C LEU A 10 19.47 -29.93 -28.06
N ILE A 11 20.55 -29.30 -28.51
CA ILE A 11 21.01 -27.99 -28.00
C ILE A 11 19.92 -26.93 -28.21
N GLY A 12 19.29 -26.89 -29.40
CA GLY A 12 18.20 -25.95 -29.68
C GLY A 12 17.02 -26.11 -28.73
N ILE A 13 16.62 -27.35 -28.42
CA ILE A 13 15.53 -27.64 -27.46
C ILE A 13 15.93 -27.21 -26.05
N THR A 14 17.13 -27.55 -25.58
CA THR A 14 17.60 -27.16 -24.25
C THR A 14 17.66 -25.65 -24.08
N VAL A 15 18.17 -24.92 -25.08
CA VAL A 15 18.21 -23.46 -25.07
C VAL A 15 16.79 -22.88 -25.06
N ALA A 16 15.88 -23.40 -25.88
CA ALA A 16 14.49 -22.96 -25.90
C ALA A 16 13.78 -23.16 -24.56
N LEU A 17 13.99 -24.30 -23.91
CA LEU A 17 13.44 -24.58 -22.57
C LEU A 17 14.05 -23.68 -21.50
N ALA A 18 15.36 -23.41 -21.56
CA ALA A 18 16.02 -22.49 -20.63
C ALA A 18 15.50 -21.06 -20.78
N VAL A 19 15.31 -20.58 -22.02
CA VAL A 19 14.72 -19.26 -22.30
C VAL A 19 13.28 -19.20 -21.83
N ALA A 20 12.46 -20.21 -22.14
CA ALA A 20 11.08 -20.28 -21.68
C ALA A 20 10.99 -20.29 -20.16
N GLY A 21 11.86 -21.06 -19.49
CA GLY A 21 11.97 -21.08 -18.03
C GLY A 21 12.39 -19.74 -17.44
N ALA A 22 13.35 -19.05 -18.05
CA ALA A 22 13.78 -17.71 -17.61
C ALA A 22 12.69 -16.65 -17.80
N VAL A 23 11.96 -16.70 -18.92
CA VAL A 23 10.82 -15.80 -19.17
C VAL A 23 9.69 -16.07 -18.17
N PHE A 24 9.36 -17.34 -17.93
CA PHE A 24 8.36 -17.73 -16.95
C PHE A 24 8.76 -17.29 -15.54
N TYR A 25 10.01 -17.56 -15.13
CA TYR A 25 10.53 -17.11 -13.85
C TYR A 25 10.45 -15.58 -13.71
N ARG A 26 10.94 -14.83 -14.71
CA ARG A 26 10.84 -13.36 -14.71
C ARG A 26 9.40 -12.88 -14.66
N TYR A 27 8.46 -13.57 -15.28
CA TYR A 27 7.04 -13.23 -15.20
C TYR A 27 6.47 -13.49 -13.81
N GLU A 28 6.76 -14.65 -13.22
CA GLU A 28 6.28 -15.02 -11.88
C GLU A 28 6.98 -14.29 -10.73
N THR A 29 8.13 -13.65 -10.96
CA THR A 29 8.82 -12.82 -9.95
C THR A 29 8.58 -11.33 -10.14
N LYS A 30 7.74 -10.91 -11.10
CA LYS A 30 7.38 -9.48 -11.23
C LYS A 30 6.51 -9.07 -10.04
N PRO A 31 6.88 -8.00 -9.31
CA PRO A 31 6.00 -7.43 -8.29
C PRO A 31 4.71 -6.91 -8.92
N GLU A 32 3.57 -7.17 -8.28
CA GLU A 32 2.34 -6.44 -8.57
C GLU A 32 2.43 -5.03 -7.99
N SER A 33 1.71 -4.08 -8.60
CA SER A 33 1.69 -2.70 -8.16
C SER A 33 0.29 -2.10 -8.28
N SER A 34 -0.17 -1.45 -7.22
CA SER A 34 -1.33 -0.55 -7.20
C SER A 34 -0.90 0.90 -7.49
N PRO A 35 -1.85 1.80 -7.85
CA PRO A 35 -1.58 3.23 -7.92
C PRO A 35 -0.92 3.78 -6.67
N VAL A 36 -1.44 3.44 -5.48
CA VAL A 36 -0.88 3.84 -4.18
C VAL A 36 0.56 3.35 -3.99
N SER A 37 0.86 2.08 -4.31
CA SER A 37 2.22 1.56 -4.15
C SER A 37 3.23 2.18 -5.14
N ARG A 38 2.79 2.53 -6.35
CA ARG A 38 3.63 3.26 -7.32
C ARG A 38 3.84 4.70 -6.87
N GLY A 39 2.77 5.35 -6.40
CA GLY A 39 2.80 6.69 -5.82
C GLY A 39 3.78 6.81 -4.67
N ALA A 40 3.78 5.85 -3.74
CA ALA A 40 4.74 5.81 -2.64
C ALA A 40 6.19 5.80 -3.12
N LYS A 41 6.49 4.96 -4.12
CA LYS A 41 7.84 4.84 -4.71
C LYS A 41 8.24 6.11 -5.45
N LEU A 42 7.33 6.69 -6.22
CA LEU A 42 7.53 7.94 -6.94
C LEU A 42 7.76 9.11 -5.98
N ALA A 43 6.95 9.22 -4.93
CA ALA A 43 7.08 10.26 -3.91
C ALA A 43 8.43 10.18 -3.18
N HIS A 44 8.87 8.96 -2.84
CA HIS A 44 10.19 8.76 -2.24
C HIS A 44 11.32 9.10 -3.22
N ALA A 45 11.25 8.62 -4.47
CA ALA A 45 12.27 8.87 -5.49
C ALA A 45 12.37 10.35 -5.90
N ALA A 46 11.25 11.07 -5.89
CA ALA A 46 11.17 12.50 -6.16
C ALA A 46 11.56 13.37 -4.95
N GLY A 47 11.74 12.78 -3.77
CA GLY A 47 12.13 13.50 -2.57
C GLY A 47 11.00 14.26 -1.86
N CYS A 48 9.73 13.94 -2.13
CA CYS A 48 8.58 14.62 -1.51
C CYS A 48 8.67 14.59 0.03
N ILE A 49 9.04 13.43 0.60
CA ILE A 49 9.18 13.21 2.05
C ILE A 49 10.29 14.05 2.69
N ALA A 50 11.30 14.47 1.93
CA ALA A 50 12.38 15.29 2.47
C ALA A 50 11.86 16.65 2.96
N CYS A 51 10.85 17.19 2.26
CA CYS A 51 10.21 18.45 2.61
C CYS A 51 8.89 18.28 3.38
N HIS A 52 8.10 17.23 3.11
CA HIS A 52 6.79 17.04 3.76
C HIS A 52 6.84 16.18 5.04
N GLY A 53 7.95 15.49 5.32
CA GLY A 53 7.99 14.53 6.43
C GLY A 53 7.17 13.27 6.15
N ASN A 54 7.14 12.34 7.11
CA ASN A 54 6.38 11.07 7.02
C ASN A 54 5.09 11.07 7.84
N SER A 55 4.89 12.07 8.70
CA SER A 55 3.75 12.18 9.62
C SER A 55 3.65 13.61 10.14
N ILE A 56 2.52 13.93 10.79
CA ILE A 56 2.34 15.20 11.50
C ILE A 56 3.38 15.38 12.63
N ASP A 57 3.84 14.27 13.22
CA ASP A 57 4.89 14.27 14.26
C ASP A 57 6.32 14.39 13.71
N ASP A 58 6.49 14.46 12.38
CA ASP A 58 7.79 14.67 11.72
C ASP A 58 7.78 16.00 10.94
N PRO A 59 7.52 17.15 11.61
CA PRO A 59 7.40 18.43 10.93
C PRO A 59 8.75 18.83 10.32
N ARG A 60 8.69 19.36 9.10
CA ARG A 60 9.86 19.94 8.42
C ARG A 60 9.77 21.45 8.52
N ALA A 61 10.81 22.11 9.02
CA ALA A 61 10.81 23.55 9.14
C ALA A 61 10.74 24.22 7.74
N ASN A 62 9.79 25.13 7.54
CA ASN A 62 9.88 26.16 6.51
C ASN A 62 10.04 27.51 7.19
N PHE A 63 11.04 28.28 6.78
CA PHE A 63 11.23 29.60 7.34
C PHE A 63 10.49 30.62 6.47
N ARG A 64 9.65 31.43 7.10
CA ARG A 64 8.98 32.58 6.46
C ARG A 64 9.62 33.87 6.94
N LEU A 65 9.86 34.80 6.02
CA LEU A 65 10.31 36.15 6.35
C LEU A 65 9.08 37.05 6.46
N ARG A 66 8.75 37.52 7.68
CA ARG A 66 7.64 38.44 7.92
C ARG A 66 8.10 39.60 8.78
N ASP A 67 7.90 40.83 8.29
CA ASP A 67 8.25 42.06 9.02
C ASP A 67 9.71 42.07 9.56
N GLU A 68 10.66 41.66 8.72
CA GLU A 68 12.11 41.53 9.05
C GLU A 68 12.44 40.50 10.15
N ALA A 69 11.48 39.68 10.57
CA ALA A 69 11.65 38.57 11.51
C ALA A 69 11.37 37.21 10.84
N TRP A 70 12.12 36.19 11.24
CA TRP A 70 11.87 34.81 10.81
C TRP A 70 10.83 34.16 11.71
N THR A 71 9.76 33.64 11.13
CA THR A 71 8.79 32.80 11.83
C THR A 71 8.95 31.35 11.38
N ASP A 72 8.86 30.42 12.33
CA ASP A 72 8.89 28.98 12.08
C ASP A 72 7.47 28.53 11.73
N GLU A 73 7.23 28.26 10.44
CA GLU A 73 5.98 27.68 9.94
C GLU A 73 6.36 26.37 9.26
N SER A 74 6.03 25.23 9.86
CA SER A 74 6.44 23.94 9.29
C SER A 74 5.76 23.69 7.94
N ILE A 75 6.48 23.07 7.01
CA ILE A 75 5.87 22.45 5.84
C ILE A 75 4.91 21.37 6.34
N ALA A 76 3.64 21.55 6.02
CA ALA A 76 2.59 20.58 6.23
C ALA A 76 2.98 19.20 5.63
N PRO A 77 2.64 18.09 6.28
CA PRO A 77 2.60 16.78 5.63
C PRO A 77 1.81 16.86 4.33
N ILE A 78 2.16 16.02 3.36
CA ILE A 78 1.67 16.11 1.97
C ILE A 78 0.14 16.09 1.85
N TRP A 79 -0.56 15.65 2.90
CA TRP A 79 -2.00 15.62 2.98
C TRP A 79 -2.63 16.84 3.69
N GLU A 80 -1.98 17.47 4.68
CA GLU A 80 -2.64 18.28 5.74
C GLU A 80 -3.48 19.46 5.24
N GLU A 81 -3.09 20.13 4.15
CA GLU A 81 -3.84 21.31 3.67
C GLU A 81 -4.96 20.99 2.67
N GLU A 82 -4.96 19.79 2.07
CA GLU A 82 -5.81 19.49 0.92
C GLU A 82 -6.25 18.02 0.88
N HIS A 83 -7.56 17.80 0.83
CA HIS A 83 -8.16 16.47 1.04
C HIS A 83 -8.86 15.91 -0.19
N SER A 84 -8.53 16.40 -1.38
CA SER A 84 -9.13 15.89 -2.63
C SER A 84 -8.07 15.57 -3.66
N ALA A 85 -8.36 14.55 -4.47
CA ALA A 85 -7.57 14.12 -5.62
C ALA A 85 -7.25 15.33 -6.52
N LYS A 86 -8.28 16.12 -6.83
CA LYS A 86 -8.15 17.31 -7.68
C LYS A 86 -7.14 18.31 -7.10
N SER A 87 -7.21 18.56 -5.80
CA SER A 87 -6.31 19.52 -5.17
C SER A 87 -4.87 19.01 -5.15
N LEU A 88 -4.66 17.75 -4.75
CA LEU A 88 -3.33 17.13 -4.76
C LEU A 88 -2.70 17.13 -6.16
N ILE A 89 -3.46 16.77 -7.20
CA ILE A 89 -3.00 16.85 -8.59
C ILE A 89 -2.61 18.28 -8.95
N THR A 90 -3.42 19.28 -8.56
CA THR A 90 -3.14 20.70 -8.83
C THR A 90 -1.82 21.13 -8.19
N TRP A 91 -1.60 20.76 -6.93
CA TRP A 91 -0.37 21.06 -6.20
C TRP A 91 0.85 20.38 -6.82
N ILE A 92 0.79 19.08 -7.10
CA ILE A 92 1.91 18.34 -7.68
C ILE A 92 2.24 18.85 -9.09
N THR A 93 1.22 19.18 -9.88
CA THR A 93 1.42 19.67 -11.25
C THR A 93 2.07 21.05 -11.26
N HIS A 94 1.57 21.98 -10.45
CA HIS A 94 1.88 23.41 -10.56
C HIS A 94 2.79 23.94 -9.45
N GLY A 95 3.13 23.12 -8.45
CA GLY A 95 3.85 23.51 -7.24
C GLY A 95 3.00 24.32 -6.26
N VAL A 96 2.08 25.15 -6.76
CA VAL A 96 1.13 25.90 -5.96
C VAL A 96 -0.15 26.21 -6.78
N PRO A 97 -1.36 26.05 -6.20
CA PRO A 97 -2.59 26.46 -6.84
C PRO A 97 -2.63 27.98 -7.07
N GLU A 98 -3.24 28.41 -8.17
CA GLU A 98 -3.38 29.83 -8.54
C GLU A 98 -3.84 30.71 -7.37
N ARG A 99 -4.85 30.25 -6.63
CA ARG A 99 -5.46 30.96 -5.49
C ARG A 99 -4.49 31.23 -4.33
N LYS A 100 -3.40 30.46 -4.20
CA LYS A 100 -2.41 30.56 -3.13
C LYS A 100 -1.05 31.08 -3.61
N ARG A 101 -0.90 31.46 -4.89
CA ARG A 101 0.41 31.79 -5.46
C ARG A 101 1.07 33.01 -4.81
N GLU A 102 0.30 34.07 -4.57
CA GLU A 102 0.83 35.32 -3.97
C GLU A 102 1.32 35.09 -2.54
N SER A 103 0.51 34.43 -1.69
CA SER A 103 0.91 34.10 -0.32
C SER A 103 2.09 33.14 -0.26
N HIS A 104 2.20 32.22 -1.22
CA HIS A 104 3.32 31.29 -1.24
C HIS A 104 4.65 31.94 -1.56
N GLN A 105 4.69 33.00 -2.38
CA GLN A 105 5.95 33.68 -2.73
C GLN A 105 6.73 34.23 -1.52
N GLU A 106 6.10 34.31 -0.35
CA GLU A 106 6.73 34.72 0.91
C GLU A 106 7.56 33.60 1.59
N PHE A 107 7.35 32.33 1.23
CA PHE A 107 8.09 31.21 1.81
C PHE A 107 9.48 31.05 1.19
N LEU A 108 10.45 30.68 2.02
CA LEU A 108 11.82 30.41 1.56
C LEU A 108 11.88 29.20 0.63
N LEU A 109 11.18 28.12 0.99
CA LEU A 109 11.08 26.91 0.18
C LEU A 109 9.74 26.90 -0.56
N GLN A 110 9.83 26.78 -1.88
CA GLN A 110 8.70 26.59 -2.78
C GLN A 110 8.65 25.14 -3.23
N MET A 111 7.45 24.57 -3.30
CA MET A 111 7.26 23.26 -3.91
C MET A 111 7.50 23.35 -5.43
N PRO A 112 8.34 22.47 -6.02
CA PRO A 112 8.53 22.43 -7.47
C PRO A 112 7.23 22.09 -8.22
N ALA A 113 7.10 22.58 -9.45
CA ALA A 113 5.98 22.26 -10.30
C ALA A 113 6.27 20.97 -11.07
N TYR A 114 6.21 19.81 -10.40
CA TYR A 114 6.67 18.53 -10.97
C TYR A 114 6.05 18.20 -12.34
N GLY A 115 4.79 18.60 -12.57
CA GLY A 115 4.15 18.48 -13.88
C GLY A 115 4.65 19.51 -14.89
N ASP A 116 4.52 20.80 -14.57
CA ASP A 116 4.85 21.89 -15.50
C ASP A 116 6.36 21.94 -15.85
N ASP A 117 7.23 21.56 -14.90
CA ASP A 117 8.68 21.47 -15.08
C ASP A 117 9.11 20.17 -15.79
N GLY A 118 8.17 19.27 -16.08
CA GLY A 118 8.41 18.03 -16.81
C GLY A 118 9.16 16.95 -16.02
N HIS A 119 9.10 17.01 -14.68
CA HIS A 119 9.70 15.99 -13.80
C HIS A 119 8.83 14.74 -13.66
N MET A 120 7.51 14.86 -13.84
CA MET A 120 6.55 13.76 -13.79
C MET A 120 5.52 13.85 -14.92
N THR A 121 5.10 12.69 -15.40
CA THR A 121 3.94 12.55 -16.30
C THR A 121 2.62 12.67 -15.53
N ALA A 122 1.52 12.96 -16.23
CA ALA A 122 0.20 13.01 -15.61
C ALA A 122 -0.16 11.72 -14.84
N ALA A 123 0.19 10.54 -15.40
CA ALA A 123 -0.05 9.26 -14.73
C ALA A 123 0.78 9.08 -13.45
N GLU A 124 2.03 9.53 -13.43
CA GLU A 124 2.86 9.51 -12.23
C GLU A 124 2.33 10.47 -11.15
N ILE A 125 1.81 11.62 -11.57
CA ILE A 125 1.16 12.58 -10.67
C ILE A 125 -0.10 11.97 -10.05
N GLU A 126 -0.92 11.28 -10.84
CA GLU A 126 -2.11 10.57 -10.35
C GLU A 126 -1.74 9.47 -9.35
N ASP A 127 -0.67 8.71 -9.61
CA ASP A 127 -0.17 7.70 -8.66
C ASP A 127 0.29 8.34 -7.34
N VAL A 128 1.07 9.43 -7.39
CA VAL A 128 1.51 10.16 -6.18
C VAL A 128 0.32 10.76 -5.42
N ALA A 129 -0.67 11.31 -6.14
CA ALA A 129 -1.88 11.84 -5.53
C ALA A 129 -2.72 10.73 -4.87
N ALA A 130 -2.85 9.55 -5.49
CA ALA A 130 -3.51 8.40 -4.88
C ALA A 130 -2.82 7.97 -3.57
N TRP A 131 -1.49 7.92 -3.57
CA TRP A 131 -0.73 7.64 -2.37
C TRP A 131 -0.92 8.71 -1.28
N ALA A 132 -0.84 10.00 -1.65
CA ALA A 132 -1.01 11.10 -0.70
C ALA A 132 -2.42 11.11 -0.08
N LEU A 133 -3.47 10.81 -0.88
CA LEU A 133 -4.83 10.62 -0.37
C LEU A 133 -4.91 9.46 0.63
N ALA A 134 -4.35 8.31 0.27
CA ALA A 134 -4.39 7.12 1.12
C ALA A 134 -3.71 7.40 2.47
N VAL A 135 -2.52 8.01 2.47
CA VAL A 135 -1.81 8.36 3.70
C VAL A 135 -2.54 9.45 4.48
N GLY A 136 -3.18 10.39 3.78
CA GLY A 136 -3.98 11.44 4.39
C GLY A 136 -5.14 10.94 5.24
N MET A 137 -5.70 9.77 4.92
CA MET A 137 -6.74 9.16 5.74
C MET A 137 -6.29 8.91 7.18
N LYS A 138 -4.99 8.65 7.42
CA LYS A 138 -4.44 8.54 8.77
C LYS A 138 -4.64 9.82 9.59
N GLY A 139 -4.43 10.99 8.96
CA GLY A 139 -4.44 12.29 9.62
C GLY A 139 -5.83 12.93 9.73
N PHE A 140 -6.70 12.82 8.73
CA PHE A 140 -7.99 13.53 8.73
C PHE A 140 -9.10 12.87 9.54
N GLN A 141 -9.00 11.55 9.71
CA GLN A 141 -10.07 10.76 10.31
C GLN A 141 -9.88 10.58 11.82
N GLY A 142 -9.00 11.37 12.44
CA GLY A 142 -8.76 11.26 13.89
C GLY A 142 -8.19 9.91 14.31
N TYR A 143 -7.67 9.09 13.40
CA TYR A 143 -7.09 7.78 13.73
C TYR A 143 -5.88 7.88 14.68
N ASP A 144 -5.15 8.99 14.64
CA ASP A 144 -4.10 9.30 15.61
C ASP A 144 -4.64 9.58 17.04
N THR A 145 -5.98 9.62 17.21
CA THR A 145 -6.68 9.89 18.48
C THR A 145 -7.71 8.84 18.88
N ILE A 146 -7.83 7.73 18.13
CA ILE A 146 -8.74 6.65 18.52
C ILE A 146 -8.08 5.84 19.65
N GLU A 147 -8.12 6.40 20.85
CA GLU A 147 -7.87 5.73 22.13
C GLU A 147 -9.02 4.80 22.53
N GLU A 148 -10.11 4.83 21.77
CA GLU A 148 -11.27 4.00 22.04
C GLU A 148 -10.96 2.54 21.68
N ASP A 149 -11.31 1.64 22.59
CA ASP A 149 -11.18 0.21 22.39
C ASP A 149 -12.06 -0.25 21.21
N MET A 150 -11.66 -1.31 20.52
CA MET A 150 -12.56 -1.98 19.59
C MET A 150 -13.82 -2.44 20.32
N PRO A 151 -15.02 -2.34 19.70
CA PRO A 151 -16.22 -2.94 20.27
C PRO A 151 -16.00 -4.44 20.49
N ASP A 152 -16.73 -5.04 21.43
CA ASP A 152 -16.75 -6.49 21.57
C ASP A 152 -17.41 -7.10 20.33
N LEU A 153 -16.65 -7.89 19.58
CA LEU A 153 -17.06 -8.44 18.29
C LEU A 153 -17.28 -9.93 18.43
N GLU A 154 -18.52 -10.37 18.24
CA GLU A 154 -18.83 -11.80 18.11
C GLU A 154 -18.79 -12.21 16.64
N VAL A 155 -18.28 -13.42 16.38
CA VAL A 155 -18.14 -13.96 15.00
C VAL A 155 -19.48 -13.95 14.25
N ALA A 156 -20.59 -14.19 14.96
CA ALA A 156 -21.92 -14.20 14.37
C ALA A 156 -22.38 -12.83 13.85
N ASP A 157 -21.91 -11.75 14.47
CA ASP A 157 -22.35 -10.39 14.16
C ASP A 157 -21.63 -9.82 12.93
N ILE A 158 -20.41 -10.30 12.64
CA ILE A 158 -19.61 -9.84 11.49
C ILE A 158 -20.32 -10.05 10.16
N ALA A 159 -21.08 -11.14 10.02
CA ALA A 159 -21.81 -11.45 8.79
C ALA A 159 -22.99 -10.49 8.52
N GLU A 160 -23.45 -9.78 9.54
CA GLU A 160 -24.62 -8.90 9.50
C GLU A 160 -24.22 -7.40 9.46
N LEU A 161 -22.93 -7.09 9.49
CA LEU A 161 -22.43 -5.72 9.38
C LEU A 161 -22.81 -5.12 8.03
N GLU A 162 -23.29 -3.86 8.06
CA GLU A 162 -23.45 -3.09 6.84
C GLU A 162 -22.08 -2.77 6.22
N GLU A 163 -22.03 -2.50 4.91
CA GLU A 163 -20.76 -2.26 4.21
C GLU A 163 -19.97 -1.09 4.84
N ALA A 164 -20.65 -0.03 5.30
CA ALA A 164 -20.01 1.11 5.94
C ALA A 164 -19.37 0.74 7.30
N GLU A 165 -20.04 -0.10 8.10
CA GLU A 165 -19.52 -0.59 9.39
C GLU A 165 -18.33 -1.51 9.17
N LEU A 166 -18.42 -2.44 8.20
CA LEU A 166 -17.32 -3.32 7.81
C LEU A 166 -16.07 -2.54 7.39
N ILE A 167 -16.25 -1.49 6.58
CA ILE A 167 -15.15 -0.63 6.13
C ILE A 167 -14.51 0.10 7.31
N THR A 168 -15.34 0.71 8.16
CA THR A 168 -14.89 1.55 9.27
C THR A 168 -14.16 0.71 10.34
N LEU A 169 -14.78 -0.37 10.79
CA LEU A 169 -14.18 -1.25 11.80
C LEU A 169 -12.98 -2.02 11.23
N GLY A 170 -13.04 -2.47 9.99
CA GLY A 170 -11.96 -3.21 9.34
C GLY A 170 -10.71 -2.35 9.09
N ASP A 171 -10.87 -1.10 8.64
CA ASP A 171 -9.78 -0.13 8.49
C ASP A 171 -9.18 0.22 9.85
N ARG A 172 -10.01 0.55 10.86
CA ARG A 172 -9.59 0.83 12.23
C ARG A 172 -8.75 -0.31 12.81
N LEU A 173 -9.25 -1.55 12.76
CA LEU A 173 -8.54 -2.71 13.28
C LEU A 173 -7.24 -2.99 12.51
N SER A 174 -7.24 -2.80 11.19
CA SER A 174 -6.03 -2.94 10.36
C SER A 174 -4.95 -1.92 10.75
N ARG A 175 -5.34 -0.68 11.07
CA ARG A 175 -4.43 0.37 11.56
C ARG A 175 -3.91 0.05 12.96
N GLN A 176 -4.80 -0.25 13.91
CA GLN A 176 -4.45 -0.55 15.30
C GLN A 176 -3.54 -1.79 15.41
N SER A 177 -3.77 -2.80 14.57
CA SER A 177 -2.95 -4.02 14.50
C SER A 177 -1.64 -3.86 13.72
N GLY A 178 -1.39 -2.68 13.12
CA GLY A 178 -0.19 -2.37 12.37
C GLY A 178 -0.09 -3.02 10.98
N CYS A 179 -1.19 -3.57 10.44
CA CYS A 179 -1.21 -4.32 9.19
C CYS A 179 -0.66 -3.50 8.01
N TYR A 180 -1.06 -2.22 7.90
CA TYR A 180 -0.64 -1.34 6.80
C TYR A 180 0.83 -0.92 6.85
N GLN A 181 1.52 -1.07 7.99
CA GLN A 181 2.96 -0.78 8.06
C GLN A 181 3.78 -1.67 7.13
N CYS A 182 3.32 -2.91 6.93
CA CYS A 182 3.94 -3.87 6.02
C CYS A 182 3.16 -3.99 4.70
N HIS A 183 1.83 -4.02 4.75
CA HIS A 183 0.99 -4.23 3.57
C HIS A 183 0.69 -2.96 2.78
N GLY A 184 1.31 -1.82 3.14
CA GLY A 184 1.04 -0.51 2.55
C GLY A 184 -0.32 0.04 2.98
N GLU A 185 -0.48 1.35 2.80
CA GLU A 185 -1.70 2.06 3.17
C GLU A 185 -2.92 1.47 2.44
N LEU A 186 -4.03 1.27 3.18
CA LEU A 186 -5.24 0.57 2.70
C LEU A 186 -4.96 -0.82 2.08
N GLY A 187 -3.88 -1.48 2.52
CA GLY A 187 -3.48 -2.80 2.02
C GLY A 187 -3.04 -2.80 0.56
N GLN A 188 -2.52 -1.68 0.05
CA GLN A 188 -2.20 -1.54 -1.38
C GLN A 188 -0.85 -2.12 -1.81
N GLY A 189 -0.09 -2.66 -0.86
CA GLY A 189 1.17 -3.40 -1.03
C GLY A 189 2.37 -2.53 -1.32
N GLY A 190 3.48 -3.18 -1.64
CA GLY A 190 4.64 -2.54 -2.28
C GLY A 190 5.83 -2.26 -1.36
N ALA A 191 5.72 -2.57 -0.06
CA ALA A 191 6.87 -2.56 0.85
C ALA A 191 7.91 -3.60 0.41
N GLU A 192 9.18 -3.23 0.41
CA GLU A 192 10.27 -4.14 0.04
C GLU A 192 10.46 -5.23 1.10
N ASN A 193 10.69 -6.47 0.67
CA ASN A 193 10.94 -7.60 1.55
C ASN A 193 12.07 -8.45 0.99
N PHE A 194 13.29 -8.16 1.43
CA PHE A 194 14.48 -8.87 0.98
C PHE A 194 14.36 -10.38 1.24
N ALA A 195 14.87 -11.18 0.30
CA ALA A 195 14.81 -12.64 0.31
C ALA A 195 13.42 -13.28 0.24
N SER A 196 12.33 -12.49 0.15
CA SER A 196 11.02 -13.03 -0.22
C SER A 196 10.97 -13.41 -1.71
N PHE A 197 10.02 -14.28 -2.10
CA PHE A 197 9.95 -14.83 -3.47
C PHE A 197 9.88 -13.76 -4.56
N ARG A 198 9.14 -12.68 -4.31
CA ARG A 198 8.99 -11.54 -5.25
C ARG A 198 9.73 -10.28 -4.80
N GLY A 199 10.43 -10.33 -3.67
CA GLY A 199 11.18 -9.21 -3.11
C GLY A 199 10.32 -8.10 -2.48
N TYR A 200 9.04 -8.34 -2.23
CA TYR A 200 8.12 -7.35 -1.64
C TYR A 200 7.01 -8.02 -0.82
N ILE A 201 6.29 -7.22 -0.03
CA ILE A 201 5.09 -7.62 0.72
C ILE A 201 3.85 -7.30 -0.15
N PRO A 202 3.02 -8.32 -0.47
CA PRO A 202 1.82 -8.12 -1.28
C PRO A 202 0.75 -7.33 -0.53
N GLY A 203 -0.12 -6.65 -1.28
CA GLY A 203 -1.31 -6.02 -0.71
C GLY A 203 -2.43 -7.04 -0.43
N PHE A 204 -3.56 -6.57 0.07
CA PHE A 204 -4.78 -7.36 0.28
C PHE A 204 -5.62 -7.54 -1.00
N GLN A 205 -5.05 -7.17 -2.15
CA GLN A 205 -5.68 -7.22 -3.46
C GLN A 205 -4.73 -7.83 -4.50
N GLY A 206 -5.26 -8.15 -5.67
CA GLY A 206 -4.45 -8.55 -6.82
C GLY A 206 -4.26 -10.06 -6.94
N GLY A 207 -3.43 -10.46 -7.91
CA GLY A 207 -3.17 -11.85 -8.20
C GLY A 207 -2.34 -12.52 -7.11
N ASP A 208 -1.46 -11.78 -6.43
CA ASP A 208 -0.61 -12.34 -5.39
C ASP A 208 -1.40 -12.65 -4.12
N PHE A 209 -2.30 -11.74 -3.72
CA PHE A 209 -3.25 -12.04 -2.65
C PHE A 209 -4.05 -13.30 -2.96
N ARG A 210 -4.68 -13.38 -4.15
CA ARG A 210 -5.49 -14.55 -4.54
C ARG A 210 -4.66 -15.83 -4.60
N LYS A 211 -3.43 -15.80 -5.11
CA LYS A 211 -2.54 -16.97 -5.13
C LYS A 211 -2.16 -17.45 -3.72
N LEU A 212 -1.89 -16.53 -2.80
CA LEU A 212 -1.50 -16.87 -1.43
C LEU A 212 -2.68 -17.31 -0.56
N THR A 213 -3.89 -16.86 -0.89
CA THR A 213 -5.11 -17.09 -0.09
C THR A 213 -6.09 -18.06 -0.74
N ASP A 214 -5.62 -18.91 -1.66
CA ASP A 214 -6.46 -19.86 -2.43
C ASP A 214 -7.73 -19.19 -3.00
N ASP A 215 -7.52 -18.16 -3.81
CA ASP A 215 -8.55 -17.32 -4.43
C ASP A 215 -9.46 -16.59 -3.42
N ALA A 216 -8.84 -15.94 -2.42
CA ALA A 216 -9.54 -15.21 -1.36
C ALA A 216 -10.48 -16.11 -0.52
N ASN A 217 -10.07 -17.36 -0.30
CA ASN A 217 -10.75 -18.30 0.57
C ASN A 217 -10.71 -17.81 2.04
N PRO A 218 -11.87 -17.64 2.71
CA PRO A 218 -11.92 -17.16 4.10
C PRO A 218 -11.06 -17.97 5.07
N ALA A 219 -11.04 -19.30 4.92
CA ALA A 219 -10.29 -20.18 5.83
C ALA A 219 -8.77 -20.02 5.63
N GLU A 220 -8.31 -19.84 4.40
CA GLU A 220 -6.89 -19.59 4.13
C GLU A 220 -6.47 -18.21 4.64
N ILE A 221 -7.30 -17.17 4.45
CA ILE A 221 -7.06 -15.83 4.99
C ILE A 221 -6.99 -15.87 6.52
N ARG A 222 -7.95 -16.53 7.17
CA ARG A 222 -7.95 -16.73 8.62
C ARG A 222 -6.66 -17.41 9.09
N HIS A 223 -6.25 -18.49 8.42
CA HIS A 223 -5.02 -19.21 8.77
C HIS A 223 -3.77 -18.32 8.63
N TRP A 224 -3.70 -17.48 7.61
CA TRP A 224 -2.63 -16.48 7.45
C TRP A 224 -2.59 -15.49 8.62
N ILE A 225 -3.73 -14.97 9.08
CA ILE A 225 -3.80 -14.02 10.19
C ILE A 225 -3.39 -14.72 11.49
N GLU A 226 -3.92 -15.92 11.75
CA GLU A 226 -3.64 -16.68 12.97
C GLU A 226 -2.17 -17.09 13.06
N HIS A 227 -1.56 -17.56 11.97
CA HIS A 227 -0.25 -18.24 12.01
C HIS A 227 0.88 -17.51 11.28
N GLY A 228 0.60 -16.40 10.59
CA GLY A 228 1.57 -15.65 9.78
C GLY A 228 2.02 -16.37 8.50
N ARG A 229 1.29 -17.40 8.06
CA ARG A 229 1.63 -18.29 6.93
C ARG A 229 0.38 -19.00 6.39
N GLY A 230 0.38 -19.38 5.12
CA GLY A 230 -0.73 -20.11 4.49
C GLY A 230 -0.60 -21.63 4.59
N VAL A 231 -1.73 -22.35 4.67
CA VAL A 231 -1.80 -23.82 4.75
C VAL A 231 -1.12 -24.46 3.54
N ALA A 232 -1.30 -23.87 2.36
CA ALA A 232 -0.73 -24.38 1.11
C ALA A 232 0.82 -24.35 1.12
N ILE A 233 1.42 -23.39 1.81
CA ILE A 233 2.88 -23.28 1.95
C ILE A 233 3.39 -24.32 2.96
N GLU A 234 2.64 -24.56 4.03
CA GLU A 234 3.03 -25.49 5.08
C GLU A 234 2.91 -26.96 4.66
N SER A 235 1.88 -27.30 3.90
CA SER A 235 1.49 -28.70 3.62
C SER A 235 1.67 -29.14 2.16
N GLY A 236 1.92 -28.20 1.23
CA GLY A 236 1.99 -28.49 -0.20
C GLY A 236 3.25 -29.22 -0.66
N ILE A 237 3.15 -30.00 -1.74
CA ILE A 237 4.31 -30.66 -2.41
C ILE A 237 5.31 -29.61 -2.93
N LEU A 238 4.82 -28.46 -3.41
CA LEU A 238 5.63 -27.28 -3.76
C LEU A 238 6.02 -26.45 -2.53
N GLY A 239 5.42 -26.72 -1.37
CA GLY A 239 5.65 -26.06 -0.09
C GLY A 239 7.12 -26.14 0.33
N GLY A 240 7.82 -27.25 0.08
CA GLY A 240 9.26 -27.35 0.39
C GLY A 240 10.15 -26.31 -0.31
N MET A 241 9.83 -25.93 -1.56
CA MET A 241 10.56 -24.88 -2.28
C MET A 241 10.09 -23.47 -1.89
N ALA A 242 8.78 -23.30 -1.63
CA ALA A 242 8.22 -22.03 -1.17
C ALA A 242 8.67 -21.67 0.25
N LYS A 243 8.74 -22.67 1.14
CA LYS A 243 9.11 -22.57 2.56
C LYS A 243 10.42 -21.83 2.75
N LYS A 244 11.41 -22.09 1.90
CA LYS A 244 12.69 -21.37 1.91
C LYS A 244 12.49 -19.85 1.87
N TYR A 245 11.65 -19.34 0.98
CA TYR A 245 11.41 -17.90 0.85
C TYR A 245 10.65 -17.32 2.05
N PHE A 246 9.80 -18.10 2.70
CA PHE A 246 9.07 -17.68 3.91
C PHE A 246 9.91 -17.78 5.19
N GLU A 247 10.91 -18.65 5.21
CA GLU A 247 11.90 -18.78 6.30
C GLU A 247 13.04 -17.77 6.18
N GLU A 248 13.42 -17.38 4.96
CA GLU A 248 14.54 -16.47 4.71
C GLU A 248 14.13 -15.00 4.54
N GLN A 249 12.84 -14.70 4.33
CA GLN A 249 12.37 -13.32 4.18
C GLN A 249 12.78 -12.44 5.37
N ALA A 250 13.22 -11.22 5.07
CA ALA A 250 13.65 -10.27 6.09
C ALA A 250 12.50 -9.84 7.01
N ILE A 251 11.28 -9.75 6.46
CA ILE A 251 10.08 -9.35 7.18
C ILE A 251 9.07 -10.50 7.09
N PRO A 252 8.99 -11.38 8.10
CA PRO A 252 7.92 -12.37 8.20
C PRO A 252 6.62 -11.74 8.69
N MET A 253 5.49 -12.25 8.21
CA MET A 253 4.18 -11.87 8.75
C MET A 253 4.04 -12.43 10.18
N PRO A 254 3.65 -11.61 11.17
CA PRO A 254 3.40 -12.08 12.53
C PRO A 254 2.14 -12.95 12.60
N ALA A 255 2.10 -13.82 13.59
CA ALA A 255 0.92 -14.57 14.00
C ALA A 255 0.09 -13.71 14.96
N TYR A 256 -1.21 -13.60 14.73
CA TYR A 256 -2.15 -12.86 15.59
C TYR A 256 -3.00 -13.78 16.48
N GLU A 257 -2.81 -15.10 16.43
CA GLU A 257 -3.42 -16.04 17.37
C GLU A 257 -3.08 -15.65 18.82
N GLY A 258 -4.11 -15.49 19.65
CA GLY A 258 -3.96 -15.06 21.05
C GLY A 258 -3.59 -13.58 21.25
N VAL A 259 -3.46 -12.81 20.16
CA VAL A 259 -3.32 -11.35 20.18
C VAL A 259 -4.66 -10.69 19.84
N LEU A 260 -5.35 -11.19 18.82
CA LEU A 260 -6.69 -10.76 18.43
C LEU A 260 -7.73 -11.81 18.86
N SER A 261 -8.94 -11.34 19.15
CA SER A 261 -10.11 -12.18 19.39
C SER A 261 -10.61 -12.85 18.09
N ASP A 262 -11.42 -13.90 18.23
CA ASP A 262 -11.98 -14.60 17.07
C ASP A 262 -12.86 -13.71 16.18
N GLY A 263 -13.58 -12.76 16.79
CA GLY A 263 -14.41 -11.78 16.08
C GLY A 263 -13.59 -10.71 15.36
N GLU A 264 -12.48 -10.24 15.96
CA GLU A 264 -11.53 -9.35 15.28
C GLU A 264 -10.86 -10.04 14.08
N ILE A 265 -10.47 -11.31 14.22
CA ILE A 265 -9.94 -12.09 13.10
C ILE A 265 -11.01 -12.25 12.00
N GLU A 266 -12.25 -12.56 12.37
CA GLU A 266 -13.33 -12.67 11.39
C GLU A 266 -13.62 -11.33 10.68
N LEU A 267 -13.59 -10.22 11.41
CA LEU A 267 -13.72 -8.88 10.84
C LEU A 267 -12.61 -8.60 9.81
N LEU A 268 -11.35 -8.93 10.13
CA LEU A 268 -10.25 -8.80 9.18
C LEU A 268 -10.45 -9.70 7.96
N VAL A 269 -10.88 -10.96 8.13
CA VAL A 269 -11.16 -11.86 6.99
C VAL A 269 -12.23 -11.26 6.07
N ALA A 270 -13.34 -10.77 6.63
CA ALA A 270 -14.42 -10.14 5.87
C ALA A 270 -13.91 -8.87 5.14
N TYR A 271 -13.19 -8.01 5.85
CA TYR A 271 -12.67 -6.76 5.33
C TYR A 271 -11.62 -6.95 4.23
N LEU A 272 -10.67 -7.88 4.40
CA LEU A 272 -9.64 -8.19 3.40
C LEU A 272 -10.27 -8.73 2.10
N LYS A 273 -11.32 -9.56 2.21
CA LYS A 273 -12.09 -10.00 1.03
C LYS A 273 -12.80 -8.84 0.35
N TRP A 274 -13.35 -7.92 1.12
CA TRP A 274 -13.97 -6.71 0.59
C TRP A 274 -12.95 -5.85 -0.16
N ILE A 275 -11.77 -5.57 0.43
CA ILE A 275 -10.67 -4.85 -0.25
C ILE A 275 -10.27 -5.57 -1.54
N ASN A 276 -10.06 -6.89 -1.48
CA ASN A 276 -9.67 -7.68 -2.65
C ASN A 276 -10.65 -7.50 -3.82
N LYS A 277 -11.95 -7.51 -3.52
CA LYS A 277 -13.02 -7.31 -4.50
C LYS A 277 -13.02 -5.91 -5.10
N LYS A 278 -12.66 -4.88 -4.33
CA LYS A 278 -12.52 -3.50 -4.84
C LYS A 278 -11.27 -3.36 -5.75
N GLY A 279 -10.27 -4.22 -5.56
CA GLY A 279 -9.07 -4.29 -6.39
C GLY A 279 -8.01 -3.26 -5.98
N PRO A 280 -6.98 -3.01 -6.82
CA PRO A 280 -6.11 -1.88 -6.60
C PRO A 280 -6.95 -0.61 -6.56
N LEU A 281 -6.86 0.15 -5.47
CA LEU A 281 -7.65 1.35 -5.29
C LEU A 281 -7.08 2.48 -6.13
N ASP A 282 -7.95 3.15 -6.88
CA ASP A 282 -7.67 4.45 -7.51
C ASP A 282 -8.11 5.59 -6.58
N MET A 283 -7.86 6.83 -7.00
CA MET A 283 -8.17 8.02 -6.20
C MET A 283 -9.67 8.12 -5.84
N ALA A 284 -10.57 7.80 -6.77
CA ALA A 284 -12.00 7.92 -6.53
C ALA A 284 -12.47 6.88 -5.51
N ALA A 285 -11.93 5.66 -5.57
CA ALA A 285 -12.18 4.64 -4.57
C ALA A 285 -11.66 5.06 -3.20
N ILE A 286 -10.47 5.65 -3.12
CA ILE A 286 -9.87 6.13 -1.86
C ILE A 286 -10.73 7.26 -1.25
N GLU A 287 -11.14 8.25 -2.04
CA GLU A 287 -12.03 9.32 -1.57
C GLU A 287 -13.36 8.76 -1.04
N THR A 288 -13.97 7.82 -1.77
CA THR A 288 -15.23 7.18 -1.33
C THR A 288 -15.08 6.44 0.00
N ILE A 289 -13.96 5.73 0.19
CA ILE A 289 -13.65 5.05 1.46
C ILE A 289 -13.42 6.08 2.56
N GLY A 290 -12.70 7.16 2.23
CA GLY A 290 -12.46 8.29 3.12
C GLY A 290 -13.75 8.93 3.62
N GLU A 291 -14.68 9.23 2.73
CA GLU A 291 -16.01 9.76 3.07
C GLU A 291 -16.80 8.76 3.92
N THR A 292 -16.80 7.48 3.53
CA THR A 292 -17.50 6.43 4.28
C THR A 292 -17.02 6.36 5.73
N ILE A 293 -15.71 6.32 5.96
CA ILE A 293 -15.16 6.27 7.32
C ILE A 293 -15.48 7.58 8.05
N TYR A 294 -15.29 8.74 7.42
CA TYR A 294 -15.55 10.03 8.07
C TYR A 294 -17.01 10.18 8.54
N ASP A 295 -17.97 9.70 7.75
CA ASP A 295 -19.39 9.76 8.08
C ASP A 295 -19.82 8.75 9.15
N ASN A 296 -18.94 7.81 9.53
CA ASN A 296 -19.23 6.72 10.48
C ASN A 296 -18.30 6.69 11.71
N LEU A 297 -17.51 7.75 11.92
CA LEU A 297 -16.79 8.04 13.17
C LEU A 297 -17.68 8.84 14.14
#